data_AF-F3AK82-F1
#
_entry.id   AF-F3AK82-F1
#
_cell.length_a   1.000
_cell.length_b   1.000
_cell.length_c   1.000
_cell.angle_alpha   90.00
_cell.angle_beta   90.00
_cell.angle_gamma   90.00
#
_symmetry.space_group_name_H-M   'P 1'
#
loop_
_entity.id
_entity.type
_entity.pdbx_description
1 polymer ?
#
loop_
_entity_poly.entity_id
_entity_poly.type
_entity_poly.pdbx_seq_one_letter_code
_entity_poly.pdbx_strand_id
1 'polypeptide(L)'
;MEYYLPTTLKLVNTYREFDGLPVKGENVTTAMTEIERTMDTIIVAFEKLLDDLFQDTAFDVSADISVLEAMFAREGYKESDF
;
A
#
# COMPACT_ATOMS: atom_id res chain seq x y z
N MET A 1 4.58 -1.71 9.79
CA MET A 1 3.43 -2.57 9.43
C MET A 1 2.91 -3.44 10.59
N GLU A 2 3.74 -3.91 11.52
CA GLU A 2 3.31 -4.81 12.61
C GLU A 2 2.15 -4.30 13.48
N TYR A 3 1.95 -2.98 13.59
CA TYR A 3 0.91 -2.42 14.46
C TYR A 3 -0.51 -2.44 13.84
N TYR A 4 -0.62 -2.38 12.51
CA TYR A 4 -1.91 -2.28 11.82
C TYR A 4 -2.43 -3.63 11.33
N LEU A 5 -1.53 -4.54 10.93
CA LEU A 5 -1.87 -5.87 10.43
C LEU A 5 -2.71 -6.72 11.40
N PRO A 6 -2.44 -6.76 12.72
CA PRO A 6 -3.25 -7.56 13.66
C PRO A 6 -4.71 -7.08 13.72
N THR A 7 -4.92 -5.77 13.66
CA THR A 7 -6.27 -5.17 13.69
C THR A 7 -7.01 -5.44 12.38
N THR A 8 -6.34 -5.30 11.22
CA THR A 8 -6.91 -5.64 9.92
C THR A 8 -7.32 -7.12 9.86
N LEU A 9 -6.45 -8.01 10.36
CA LEU A 9 -6.75 -9.45 10.43
C LEU A 9 -7.97 -9.74 11.31
N LYS A 10 -8.08 -9.04 12.46
CA LYS A 10 -9.25 -9.17 13.33
C LYS A 10 -10.54 -8.77 12.61
N LEU A 11 -10.55 -7.64 11.89
CA LEU A 11 -11.73 -7.18 11.14
C LEU A 11 -12.17 -8.19 10.08
N VAL A 12 -11.24 -8.70 9.27
CA VAL A 12 -11.53 -9.71 8.23
C VAL A 12 -12.07 -11.00 8.86
N ASN A 13 -11.46 -11.46 9.96
CA ASN A 13 -11.94 -12.65 10.65
C ASN A 13 -13.35 -12.47 11.24
N THR A 14 -13.62 -11.32 11.87
CA THR A 14 -14.96 -11.00 12.40
C THR A 14 -16.00 -10.92 11.28
N TYR A 15 -15.67 -10.31 10.15
CA TYR A 15 -16.57 -10.30 8.99
C TYR A 15 -16.89 -11.72 8.52
N ARG A 16 -15.86 -12.58 8.38
CA ARG A 16 -16.03 -13.99 7.98
C ARG A 16 -16.91 -14.76 8.97
N GLU A 17 -16.74 -14.54 10.27
CA GLU A 17 -17.57 -15.16 11.31
C GLU A 17 -19.04 -14.73 11.19
N PHE A 18 -19.28 -13.44 10.98
CA PHE A 18 -20.63 -12.91 10.75
C PHE A 18 -21.25 -13.42 9.45
N ASP A 19 -20.46 -13.53 8.38
CA ASP A 19 -20.93 -14.01 7.10
C ASP A 19 -21.40 -15.48 7.16
N GLY A 20 -20.76 -16.28 8.02
CA GLY A 20 -21.12 -17.68 8.26
C GLY A 20 -22.37 -17.90 9.12
N LEU A 21 -22.98 -16.86 9.68
CA LEU A 21 -24.20 -17.01 10.48
C LEU A 21 -25.41 -17.38 9.60
N PRO A 22 -26.25 -18.36 10.01
CA PRO A 22 -27.40 -18.81 9.23
C PRO A 22 -28.51 -17.75 9.12
N VAL A 23 -28.58 -16.84 10.10
CA VAL A 23 -29.49 -15.69 10.11
C VAL A 23 -28.70 -14.48 10.59
N LYS A 24 -28.73 -13.41 9.81
CA LYS A 24 -28.04 -12.14 10.10
C LYS A 24 -29.10 -11.11 10.51
N GLY A 25 -29.09 -10.73 11.78
CA GLY A 25 -29.92 -9.64 12.30
C GLY A 25 -29.34 -8.27 11.92
N GLU A 26 -30.12 -7.21 12.13
CA GLU A 26 -29.76 -5.83 11.76
C GLU A 26 -28.38 -5.40 12.30
N ASN A 27 -28.08 -5.70 13.57
CA ASN A 27 -26.78 -5.36 14.17
C ASN A 27 -25.60 -6.04 13.46
N VAL A 28 -25.76 -7.31 13.06
CA VAL A 28 -24.71 -8.06 12.36
C VAL A 28 -24.49 -7.46 10.97
N THR A 29 -25.58 -7.22 10.23
CA THR A 29 -25.51 -6.62 8.89
C THR A 29 -24.87 -5.22 8.92
N THR A 30 -25.23 -4.40 9.91
CA THR A 30 -24.62 -3.08 10.11
C THR A 30 -23.13 -3.18 10.40
N ALA A 31 -22.73 -4.05 11.33
CA ALA A 31 -21.31 -4.25 11.67
C ALA A 31 -20.51 -4.78 10.47
N MET A 32 -21.08 -5.69 9.67
CA MET A 32 -20.45 -6.17 8.43
C MET A 32 -20.21 -5.01 7.45
N THR A 33 -21.21 -4.15 7.26
CA THR A 33 -21.10 -2.97 6.39
C THR A 33 -20.04 -1.97 6.89
N GLU A 34 -19.94 -1.77 8.20
CA GLU A 34 -18.91 -0.91 8.80
C GLU A 34 -17.51 -1.50 8.61
N ILE A 35 -17.36 -2.82 8.74
CA ILE A 35 -16.09 -3.49 8.46
C ILE A 35 -15.70 -3.30 6.99
N GLU A 36 -16.61 -3.49 6.04
CA GLU A 36 -16.34 -3.28 4.61
C GLU A 36 -15.80 -1.87 4.32
N ARG A 37 -16.51 -0.83 4.80
CA ARG A 37 -16.07 0.57 4.62
C ARG A 37 -14.71 0.84 5.27
N THR A 38 -14.46 0.22 6.42
CA THR A 38 -13.18 0.35 7.11
C THR A 38 -12.07 -0.35 6.32
N MET A 39 -12.34 -1.50 5.71
CA MET A 39 -11.40 -2.21 4.86
C MET A 39 -10.99 -1.38 3.64
N ASP A 40 -11.93 -0.67 2.99
CA ASP A 40 -11.60 0.27 1.90
C ASP A 40 -10.61 1.35 2.36
N THR A 41 -10.81 1.88 3.57
CA THR A 41 -9.91 2.88 4.15
C THR A 41 -8.53 2.30 4.48
N ILE A 42 -8.48 1.05 4.97
CA ILE A 42 -7.24 0.35 5.28
C ILE A 42 -6.43 0.10 4.01
N ILE A 43 -7.07 -0.28 2.89
CA ILE A 43 -6.40 -0.51 1.61
C ILE A 43 -5.65 0.77 1.18
N VAL A 44 -6.33 1.91 1.15
CA VAL A 44 -5.72 3.20 0.77
C VAL A 44 -4.58 3.58 1.72
N ALA A 45 -4.73 3.32 3.01
CA ALA A 45 -3.67 3.59 3.99
C ALA A 45 -2.44 2.69 3.79
N PHE A 46 -2.64 1.42 3.41
CA PHE A 46 -1.57 0.47 3.17
C PHE A 46 -0.84 0.75 1.85
N GLU A 47 -1.55 1.20 0.81
CA GLU A 47 -0.93 1.70 -0.43
C GLU A 47 0.02 2.86 -0.12
N LYS A 48 -0.43 3.86 0.65
CA LYS A 48 0.42 4.99 1.06
C LYS A 48 1.61 4.56 1.90
N LEU A 49 1.40 3.66 2.87
CA LEU A 49 2.50 3.13 3.67
C LEU A 49 3.53 2.38 2.83
N LEU A 50 3.10 1.71 1.76
CA LEU A 50 4.00 1.03 0.83
C LEU A 50 4.78 2.04 -0.03
N ASP A 51 4.10 3.05 -0.56
CA ASP A 51 4.72 4.14 -1.30
C ASP A 51 5.78 4.83 -0.43
N ASP A 52 5.42 5.24 0.79
CA ASP A 52 6.32 5.87 1.76
C ASP A 52 7.52 4.97 2.10
N LEU A 53 7.31 3.66 2.22
CA LEU A 53 8.37 2.69 2.53
C LEU A 53 9.45 2.63 1.44
N PHE A 54 9.06 2.81 0.18
CA PHE A 54 9.98 2.71 -0.96
C PHE A 54 10.39 4.07 -1.53
N GLN A 55 9.75 5.17 -1.13
CA GLN A 55 9.98 6.50 -1.67
C GLN A 55 11.44 6.93 -1.52
N ASP A 56 12.02 6.75 -0.32
CA ASP A 56 13.41 7.15 -0.05
C ASP A 56 14.39 6.36 -0.93
N THR A 57 14.18 5.04 -1.07
CA THR A 57 14.98 4.19 -1.95
C THR A 57 14.83 4.59 -3.42
N ALA A 58 13.61 4.93 -3.86
CA ALA A 58 13.37 5.40 -5.22
C ALA A 58 14.07 6.74 -5.51
N PHE A 59 14.12 7.65 -4.53
CA PHE A 59 14.86 8.91 -4.62
C PHE A 59 16.36 8.69 -4.68
N ASP A 60 16.91 7.83 -3.84
CA ASP A 60 18.34 7.49 -3.85
C ASP A 60 18.77 6.93 -5.22
N VAL A 61 18.01 5.96 -5.75
CA VAL A 61 18.26 5.39 -7.09
C VAL A 61 18.17 6.45 -8.19
N SER A 62 17.20 7.36 -8.11
CA SER A 62 17.04 8.44 -9.10
C SER A 62 18.22 9.44 -9.06
N ALA A 63 18.72 9.74 -7.86
CA ALA A 63 19.89 10.58 -7.69
C ALA A 63 21.15 9.91 -8.27
N ASP A 64 21.35 8.62 -8.00
CA ASP A 64 22.47 7.84 -8.53
C ASP A 64 22.45 7.76 -10.06
N ILE A 65 21.27 7.54 -10.66
CA ILE A 65 21.09 7.57 -12.13
C ILE A 65 21.48 8.94 -12.68
N SER A 66 21.03 10.02 -12.06
CA SER A 66 21.32 11.39 -12.52
C SER A 66 22.83 11.69 -12.49
N VAL A 67 23.53 11.21 -11.47
CA VAL A 67 24.99 11.32 -11.37
C VAL A 67 25.67 10.53 -12.48
N LEU A 68 25.25 9.28 -12.72
CA LEU A 68 25.79 8.45 -13.80
C LEU A 68 25.56 9.08 -15.18
N GLU A 69 24.37 9.59 -15.45
CA GLU A 69 24.05 10.29 -16.70
C GLU A 69 24.92 11.53 -16.90
N ALA A 70 25.17 12.30 -15.84
CA ALA A 70 26.05 13.46 -15.89
C ALA A 70 27.51 13.06 -16.16
N MET A 71 27.97 11.96 -15.57
CA MET A 71 29.30 11.41 -15.84
C MET A 71 29.44 10.95 -17.30
N PHE A 72 28.47 10.20 -17.83
CA PHE A 72 28.45 9.79 -19.24
C PHE A 72 28.41 10.97 -20.20
N ALA A 73 27.62 12.01 -19.88
CA ALA A 73 27.57 13.23 -20.67
C ALA A 73 28.95 13.92 -20.71
N ARG A 74 29.63 14.04 -19.56
CA ARG A 74 30.97 14.63 -19.46
C ARG A 74 32.02 13.83 -20.23
N GLU A 75 31.90 12.50 -20.20
CA GLU A 75 32.84 11.59 -20.84
C GLU A 75 32.54 11.36 -22.33
N GLY A 76 31.49 11.99 -22.87
CA GLY A 76 31.10 11.90 -24.28
C GLY A 76 30.45 10.56 -24.65
N TYR A 77 30.00 9.79 -23.66
CA TYR A 77 29.32 8.51 -23.83
C TYR A 77 27.79 8.61 -23.85
N LYS A 78 27.20 9.81 -23.72
CA LYS A 78 25.80 9.99 -24.08
C LYS A 78 25.66 9.73 -25.57
N GLU A 79 24.90 8.71 -25.94
CA GLU A 79 24.43 8.56 -27.32
C GLU A 79 23.81 9.89 -27.72
N SER A 80 24.34 10.48 -28.79
CA SER A 80 23.73 11.64 -29.41
C SER A 80 22.31 11.27 -29.80
N ASP A 81 21.32 11.88 -29.14
CA ASP A 81 19.89 11.73 -29.40
C ASP A 81 19.61 11.58 -30.91
N PHE A 82 18.97 10.47 -31.30
CA PHE A 82 18.27 10.29 -32.57
C PHE A 82 16.76 10.24 -32.31
#